data_AF-A0A3B8UL58-F1
#
_entry.id   AF-A0A3B8UL58-F1
#
_cell.length_a   1.000
_cell.length_b   1.000
_cell.length_c   1.000
_cell.angle_alpha   90.00
_cell.angle_beta   90.00
_cell.angle_gamma   90.00
#
_symmetry.space_group_name_H-M   'P 1'
#
loop_
_entity.id
_entity.type
_entity.pdbx_description
1 polymer ?
#
loop_
_entity_poly.entity_id
_entity_poly.type
_entity_poly.pdbx_seq_one_letter_code
_entity_poly.pdbx_strand_id
1 'polypeptide(L)'
;MQDNNGKRVINIIFRVIIIGAFYTGIKAVYNFYMLMAQYPTLQGESLFTRVALLIDDYMFMIILTVAAIIFNILTRKQIDSKAFIVRTVSIVAALIAGCMSFPAIGMFAYIAIAKYPQIMQMTPVFNDMFTLNEVYTSPMTDWLIARPYLFYMYFISCAIFAVLFATTIYTFIKSMTDKKKM
;
A
#
# COMPACT_ATOMS: atom_id res chain seq x y z
N MET A 1 38.01 10.64 -7.16
CA MET A 1 37.53 9.39 -6.53
C MET A 1 36.22 9.61 -5.76
N GLN A 2 35.29 10.39 -6.28
CA GLN A 2 34.15 10.93 -5.53
C GLN A 2 32.84 10.44 -6.17
N ASP A 3 31.88 10.04 -5.34
CA ASP A 3 30.50 9.70 -5.71
C ASP A 3 30.20 8.28 -6.27
N ASN A 4 30.87 7.24 -5.74
CA ASN A 4 30.41 5.84 -5.90
C ASN A 4 29.68 5.30 -4.65
N ASN A 5 30.10 5.73 -3.44
CA ASN A 5 29.48 5.28 -2.20
C ASN A 5 28.08 5.89 -2.00
N GLY A 6 27.90 7.19 -2.25
CA GLY A 6 26.60 7.86 -2.15
C GLY A 6 25.56 7.25 -3.11
N LYS A 7 25.97 7.06 -4.37
CA LYS A 7 25.16 6.34 -5.36
C LYS A 7 24.74 4.94 -4.91
N ARG A 8 25.68 4.15 -4.39
CA ARG A 8 25.42 2.80 -3.85
C ARG A 8 24.43 2.83 -2.68
N VAL A 9 24.52 3.81 -1.79
CA VAL A 9 23.59 3.99 -0.67
C VAL A 9 22.18 4.30 -1.16
N ILE A 10 22.00 5.19 -2.13
CA ILE A 10 20.68 5.54 -2.71
C ILE A 10 20.01 4.30 -3.30
N ASN A 11 20.75 3.45 -4.01
CA ASN A 11 20.20 2.20 -4.58
C ASN A 11 19.82 1.19 -3.48
N ILE A 12 20.53 1.15 -2.35
CA ILE A 12 20.14 0.32 -1.20
C ILE A 12 18.85 0.86 -0.59
N ILE A 13 18.74 2.18 -0.37
CA ILE A 13 17.53 2.80 0.17
C ILE A 13 16.33 2.51 -0.72
N PHE A 14 16.47 2.66 -2.04
CA PHE A 14 15.42 2.30 -3.00
C PHE A 14 14.93 0.85 -2.81
N ARG A 15 15.85 -0.11 -2.66
CA ARG A 15 15.49 -1.51 -2.44
C ARG A 15 14.76 -1.72 -1.11
N VAL A 16 15.20 -1.05 -0.04
CA VAL A 16 14.54 -1.09 1.28
C VAL A 16 13.11 -0.53 1.18
N ILE A 17 12.91 0.54 0.42
CA ILE A 17 11.57 1.11 0.19
C ILE A 17 10.67 0.10 -0.53
N ILE A 18 11.15 -0.58 -1.58
CA ILE A 18 10.38 -1.62 -2.29
C ILE A 18 10.00 -2.77 -1.34
N ILE A 19 10.94 -3.21 -0.49
CA ILE A 19 10.68 -4.25 0.52
C ILE A 19 9.62 -3.77 1.51
N GLY A 20 9.74 -2.54 2.02
CA GLY A 20 8.77 -1.94 2.93
C GLY A 20 7.38 -1.84 2.31
N ALA A 21 7.29 -1.35 1.08
CA ALA A 21 6.02 -1.21 0.36
C ALA A 21 5.34 -2.56 0.16
N PHE A 22 6.11 -3.59 -0.23
CA PHE A 22 5.58 -4.93 -0.38
C PHE A 22 5.11 -5.52 0.96
N TYR A 23 5.89 -5.35 2.03
CA TYR A 23 5.56 -5.84 3.37
C TYR A 23 4.26 -5.22 3.90
N THR A 24 4.12 -3.89 3.80
CA THR A 24 2.89 -3.21 4.25
C THR A 24 1.71 -3.53 3.34
N GLY A 25 1.96 -3.73 2.05
CA GLY A 25 0.99 -4.30 1.11
C GLY A 25 0.42 -5.65 1.58
N ILE A 26 1.29 -6.60 1.95
CA ILE A 26 0.84 -7.90 2.46
C ILE A 26 0.08 -7.74 3.79
N LYS A 27 0.53 -6.87 4.70
CA LYS A 27 -0.17 -6.66 5.98
C LYS A 27 -1.58 -6.12 5.78
N ALA A 28 -1.77 -5.16 4.89
CA ALA A 28 -3.12 -4.67 4.59
C ALA A 28 -3.98 -5.75 3.91
N VAL A 29 -3.42 -6.57 2.99
CA VAL A 29 -4.12 -7.75 2.45
C VAL A 29 -4.55 -8.72 3.58
N TYR A 30 -3.67 -8.99 4.54
CA TYR A 30 -3.99 -9.83 5.69
C TYR A 30 -5.10 -9.22 6.56
N ASN A 31 -5.01 -7.93 6.90
CA ASN A 31 -6.02 -7.24 7.70
C ASN A 31 -7.38 -7.27 6.99
N PHE A 32 -7.40 -7.10 5.67
CA PHE A 32 -8.63 -7.23 4.88
C PHE A 32 -9.20 -8.66 4.92
N TYR A 33 -8.37 -9.67 4.69
CA TYR A 33 -8.82 -11.06 4.76
C TYR A 33 -9.40 -11.40 6.14
N MET A 34 -8.72 -10.95 7.20
CA MET A 34 -9.17 -11.12 8.58
C MET A 34 -10.47 -10.37 8.89
N LEU A 35 -10.67 -9.18 8.30
CA LEU A 35 -11.94 -8.45 8.37
C LEU A 35 -13.07 -9.23 7.72
N MET A 36 -12.85 -9.77 6.51
CA MET A 36 -13.86 -10.54 5.79
C MET A 36 -14.19 -11.87 6.49
N ALA A 37 -13.17 -12.60 6.94
CA ALA A 37 -13.33 -13.90 7.59
C ALA A 37 -14.07 -13.80 8.94
N GLN A 38 -13.86 -12.70 9.68
CA GLN A 38 -14.39 -12.51 11.02
C GLN A 38 -15.47 -11.43 11.10
N TYR A 39 -15.96 -10.92 9.97
CA TYR A 39 -16.97 -9.86 9.91
C TYR A 39 -18.19 -10.10 10.80
N PRO A 40 -18.78 -11.32 10.89
CA PRO A 40 -19.94 -11.58 11.75
C PRO A 40 -19.61 -11.49 13.25
N THR A 41 -18.35 -11.74 13.61
CA THR A 41 -17.88 -11.89 15.00
C THR A 41 -17.15 -10.65 15.52
N LEU A 42 -16.61 -9.81 14.63
CA LEU A 42 -15.89 -8.60 15.01
C LEU A 42 -16.88 -7.52 15.44
N GLN A 43 -16.70 -7.01 16.66
CA GLN A 43 -17.55 -5.96 17.22
C GLN A 43 -16.73 -4.91 17.96
N GLY A 44 -17.28 -3.69 18.01
CA GLY A 44 -16.72 -2.57 18.75
C GLY A 44 -15.29 -2.22 18.33
N GLU A 45 -14.42 -2.11 19.32
CA GLU A 45 -13.01 -1.73 19.17
C GLU A 45 -12.24 -2.68 18.25
N SER A 46 -12.51 -3.99 18.35
CA SER A 46 -11.77 -4.98 17.55
C SER A 46 -11.98 -4.81 16.04
N LEU A 47 -13.18 -4.43 15.61
CA LEU A 47 -13.48 -4.12 14.21
C LEU A 47 -12.83 -2.81 13.80
N PHE A 48 -12.99 -1.76 14.63
CA PHE A 48 -12.44 -0.44 14.37
C PHE A 48 -10.92 -0.47 14.24
N THR A 49 -10.22 -1.11 15.19
CA THR A 49 -8.75 -1.29 15.15
C THR A 49 -8.30 -2.02 13.89
N ARG A 50 -9.04 -3.04 13.44
CA ARG A 50 -8.67 -3.77 12.20
C ARG A 50 -8.85 -2.94 10.95
N VAL A 51 -9.92 -2.15 10.88
CA VAL A 51 -10.13 -1.21 9.78
C VAL A 51 -9.06 -0.13 9.81
N ALA A 52 -8.70 0.40 10.97
CA ALA A 52 -7.60 1.35 11.12
C ALA A 52 -6.27 0.76 10.64
N LEU A 53 -5.91 -0.46 11.08
CA LEU A 53 -4.69 -1.15 10.63
C LEU A 53 -4.68 -1.41 9.12
N LEU A 54 -5.83 -1.76 8.52
CA LEU A 54 -5.96 -1.89 7.07
C LEU A 54 -5.64 -0.56 6.37
N ILE A 55 -6.24 0.54 6.84
CA ILE A 55 -6.05 1.88 6.25
C ILE A 55 -4.63 2.36 6.43
N ASP A 56 -4.05 2.18 7.62
CA ASP A 56 -2.68 2.61 7.93
C ASP A 56 -1.67 1.87 7.06
N ASP A 57 -1.76 0.53 6.99
CA ASP A 57 -0.86 -0.28 6.16
C ASP A 57 -1.01 0.05 4.67
N TYR A 58 -2.25 0.35 4.21
CA TYR A 58 -2.52 0.81 2.84
C TYR A 58 -1.94 2.20 2.55
N MET A 59 -2.19 3.19 3.42
CA MET A 59 -1.66 4.55 3.29
C MET A 59 -0.14 4.56 3.30
N PHE A 60 0.46 3.76 4.19
CA PHE A 60 1.90 3.65 4.26
C PHE A 60 2.48 3.01 3.00
N MET A 61 1.82 2.02 2.41
CA MET A 61 2.20 1.46 1.10
C MET A 61 2.22 2.55 0.00
N ILE A 62 1.19 3.40 -0.06
CA ILE A 62 1.11 4.51 -1.04
C ILE A 62 2.24 5.51 -0.81
N ILE A 63 2.49 5.91 0.44
CA ILE A 63 3.60 6.82 0.78
C ILE A 63 4.95 6.24 0.36
N LEU A 64 5.20 4.95 0.65
CA LEU A 64 6.41 4.26 0.22
C LEU A 64 6.50 4.15 -1.30
N THR A 65 5.37 4.00 -2.00
CA THR A 65 5.34 4.00 -3.47
C THR A 65 5.78 5.36 -4.03
N VAL A 66 5.29 6.46 -3.47
CA VAL A 66 5.72 7.81 -3.85
C VAL A 66 7.20 8.01 -3.55
N ALA A 67 7.69 7.58 -2.38
CA ALA A 67 9.11 7.58 -2.07
C ALA A 67 9.92 6.76 -3.09
N ALA A 68 9.43 5.58 -3.49
CA ALA A 68 10.07 4.73 -4.48
C ALA A 68 10.22 5.44 -5.82
N ILE A 69 9.24 6.26 -6.26
CA ILE A 69 9.34 7.07 -7.48
C ILE A 69 10.49 8.07 -7.37
N ILE A 70 10.55 8.82 -6.25
CA ILE A 70 11.59 9.83 -6.02
C ILE A 70 12.98 9.17 -6.07
N PHE A 71 13.16 8.09 -5.31
CA PHE A 71 14.44 7.38 -5.26
C PHE A 71 14.79 6.69 -6.58
N ASN A 72 13.79 6.17 -7.31
CA ASN A 72 14.00 5.61 -8.64
C ASN A 72 14.59 6.68 -9.59
N ILE A 73 14.02 7.89 -9.62
CA ILE A 73 14.54 9.01 -10.42
C ILE A 73 15.99 9.36 -10.03
N LEU A 74 16.30 9.38 -8.73
CA LEU A 74 17.66 9.63 -8.23
C LEU A 74 18.66 8.54 -8.65
N THR A 75 18.21 7.30 -8.84
CA THR A 75 19.04 6.19 -9.31
C THR A 75 19.18 6.12 -10.84
N ARG A 76 18.54 7.00 -11.63
CA ARG A 76 18.55 6.97 -13.11
C ARG A 76 19.95 6.86 -13.72
N LYS A 77 20.93 7.59 -13.17
CA LYS A 77 22.32 7.60 -13.68
C LYS A 77 23.13 6.33 -13.35
N GLN A 78 22.58 5.40 -12.57
CA GLN A 78 23.29 4.24 -12.02
C GLN A 78 22.82 2.90 -12.59
N ILE A 79 21.69 2.90 -13.30
CA ILE A 79 21.00 1.71 -13.76
C ILE A 79 20.96 1.75 -15.29
N ASP A 80 21.02 0.58 -15.92
CA ASP A 80 20.78 0.47 -17.36
C ASP A 80 19.42 1.09 -17.74
N SER A 81 19.38 1.80 -18.87
CA SER A 81 18.19 2.51 -19.33
C SER A 81 16.96 1.60 -19.44
N LYS A 82 17.12 0.33 -19.85
CA LYS A 82 15.99 -0.61 -19.96
C LYS A 82 15.47 -0.98 -18.58
N ALA A 83 16.37 -1.30 -17.65
CA ALA A 83 16.01 -1.64 -16.28
C ALA A 83 15.38 -0.45 -15.53
N PHE A 84 15.84 0.77 -15.79
CA PHE A 84 15.23 1.99 -15.27
C PHE A 84 13.79 2.18 -15.76
N ILE A 85 13.54 2.00 -17.07
CA ILE A 85 12.19 2.13 -17.66
C ILE A 85 11.24 1.11 -17.03
N VAL A 86 11.64 -0.16 -16.97
CA VAL A 86 10.80 -1.22 -16.39
C VAL A 86 10.43 -0.92 -14.94
N ARG A 87 11.40 -0.52 -14.10
CA ARG A 87 11.13 -0.14 -12.70
C ARG A 87 10.15 1.03 -12.62
N THR A 88 10.36 2.06 -13.44
CA THR A 88 9.52 3.26 -13.44
C THR A 88 8.09 2.92 -13.81
N VAL A 89 7.88 2.18 -14.90
CA VAL A 89 6.56 1.77 -15.37
C VAL A 89 5.86 0.92 -14.32
N SER A 90 6.55 -0.04 -13.71
CA SER A 90 5.97 -0.89 -12.66
C SER A 90 5.57 -0.09 -11.41
N ILE A 91 6.42 0.82 -10.92
CA ILE A 91 6.09 1.62 -9.72
C ILE A 91 4.92 2.56 -10.00
N VAL A 92 4.89 3.20 -11.18
CA VAL A 92 3.79 4.09 -11.57
C VAL A 92 2.48 3.30 -11.74
N ALA A 93 2.53 2.12 -12.38
CA ALA A 93 1.36 1.25 -12.50
C ALA A 93 0.85 0.80 -11.12
N ALA A 94 1.75 0.44 -10.20
CA ALA A 94 1.39 0.10 -8.82
C ALA A 94 0.76 1.28 -8.08
N LEU A 95 1.27 2.50 -8.28
CA LEU A 95 0.68 3.70 -7.68
C LEU A 95 -0.74 3.96 -8.20
N ILE A 96 -0.94 3.89 -9.52
CA ILE A 96 -2.27 4.11 -10.13
C ILE A 96 -3.26 3.09 -9.59
N ALA A 97 -2.89 1.80 -9.61
CA ALA A 97 -3.74 0.73 -9.10
C ALA A 97 -4.04 0.90 -7.60
N GLY A 98 -3.04 1.30 -6.82
CA GLY A 98 -3.21 1.68 -5.41
C GLY A 98 -4.25 2.78 -5.27
N CYS A 99 -4.03 3.94 -5.91
CA CYS A 99 -4.92 5.09 -5.84
C CYS A 99 -6.35 4.82 -6.32
N MET A 100 -6.54 3.95 -7.33
CA MET A 100 -7.89 3.54 -7.76
C MET A 100 -8.69 2.84 -6.66
N SER A 101 -8.00 2.24 -5.68
CA SER A 101 -8.60 1.53 -4.55
C SER A 101 -8.92 2.44 -3.36
N PHE A 102 -8.44 3.68 -3.40
CA PHE A 102 -8.65 4.67 -2.34
C PHE A 102 -10.11 4.87 -1.97
N PRO A 103 -11.06 4.99 -2.92
CA PRO A 103 -12.46 5.18 -2.57
C PRO A 103 -13.04 3.96 -1.84
N ALA A 104 -12.65 2.75 -2.23
CA ALA A 104 -13.14 1.51 -1.62
C ALA A 104 -12.59 1.33 -0.20
N ILE A 105 -11.31 1.63 0.02
CA ILE A 105 -10.69 1.54 1.35
C ILE A 105 -11.19 2.66 2.26
N GLY A 106 -11.38 3.86 1.74
CA GLY A 106 -12.00 4.97 2.46
C GLY A 106 -13.43 4.64 2.91
N MET A 107 -14.20 3.93 2.09
CA MET A 107 -15.55 3.50 2.46
C MET A 107 -15.56 2.54 3.67
N PHE A 108 -14.58 1.64 3.79
CA PHE A 108 -14.44 0.83 5.00
C PHE A 108 -14.22 1.68 6.25
N ALA A 109 -13.46 2.77 6.13
CA ALA A 109 -13.28 3.75 7.21
C ALA A 109 -14.62 4.35 7.63
N TYR A 110 -15.39 4.89 6.66
CA TYR A 110 -16.69 5.51 6.92
C TYR A 110 -17.69 4.54 7.57
N ILE A 111 -17.72 3.29 7.12
CA ILE A 111 -18.59 2.25 7.71
C ILE A 111 -18.18 1.96 9.16
N ALA A 112 -16.88 1.81 9.44
CA ALA A 112 -16.40 1.54 10.80
C ALA A 112 -16.72 2.71 11.75
N ILE A 113 -16.53 3.93 11.27
CA ILE A 113 -16.86 5.19 11.92
C ILE A 113 -18.34 5.26 12.27
N ALA A 114 -19.22 5.08 11.29
CA ALA A 114 -20.65 5.22 11.46
C ALA A 114 -21.28 4.09 12.29
N LYS A 115 -20.64 2.92 12.32
CA LYS A 115 -21.06 1.77 13.13
C LYS A 115 -20.66 1.89 14.61
N TYR A 116 -19.55 2.59 14.91
CA TYR A 116 -19.02 2.72 16.27
C TYR A 116 -18.61 4.17 16.61
N PRO A 117 -19.56 5.12 16.60
CA PRO A 117 -19.27 6.55 16.82
C PRO A 117 -18.69 6.83 18.21
N GLN A 118 -19.08 6.07 19.25
CA GLN A 118 -18.55 6.24 20.60
C GLN A 118 -17.03 6.01 20.73
N ILE A 119 -16.44 5.19 19.87
CA ILE A 119 -14.98 4.91 19.89
C ILE A 119 -14.20 6.13 19.36
N MET A 120 -14.84 6.97 18.55
CA MET A 120 -14.26 8.21 18.03
C MET A 120 -14.41 9.43 18.93
N GLN A 121 -15.14 9.34 20.05
CA GLN A 121 -15.29 10.46 21.00
C GLN A 121 -13.94 10.90 21.63
N MET A 122 -12.84 10.20 21.36
CA MET A 122 -11.47 10.63 21.67
C MET A 122 -10.90 11.67 20.69
N THR A 123 -11.59 11.99 19.58
CA THR A 123 -11.14 12.99 18.60
C THR A 123 -12.31 13.88 18.16
N PRO A 124 -12.34 15.18 18.56
CA PRO A 124 -13.52 16.05 18.45
C PRO A 124 -13.97 16.39 17.01
N VAL A 125 -13.24 15.95 16.00
CA VAL A 125 -13.53 16.24 14.57
C VAL A 125 -14.66 15.35 14.03
N PHE A 126 -14.90 14.17 14.62
CA PHE A 126 -15.75 13.12 14.03
C PHE A 126 -17.10 12.88 14.72
N ASN A 127 -17.48 13.69 15.71
CA ASN A 127 -18.65 13.43 16.55
C ASN A 127 -20.01 13.45 15.82
N ASP A 128 -20.11 14.13 14.66
CA ASP A 128 -21.34 14.27 13.88
C ASP A 128 -21.27 13.62 12.49
N MET A 129 -20.27 12.75 12.26
CA MET A 129 -19.81 12.41 10.91
C MET A 129 -20.55 11.23 10.26
N PHE A 130 -21.88 11.29 10.20
CA PHE A 130 -22.81 10.34 9.54
C PHE A 130 -23.26 9.12 10.37
N THR A 131 -24.56 8.83 10.30
CA THR A 131 -25.17 7.60 10.78
C THR A 131 -24.91 6.45 9.80
N LEU A 132 -24.94 5.21 10.30
CA LEU A 132 -24.71 4.03 9.46
C LEU A 132 -25.70 3.94 8.29
N ASN A 133 -26.93 4.39 8.49
CA ASN A 133 -27.95 4.42 7.44
C ASN A 133 -27.58 5.40 6.32
N GLU A 134 -27.16 6.61 6.68
CA GLU A 134 -26.72 7.63 5.71
C GLU A 134 -25.51 7.16 4.89
N VAL A 135 -24.59 6.43 5.53
CA VAL A 135 -23.45 5.82 4.85
C VAL A 135 -23.93 4.78 3.83
N TYR A 136 -24.82 3.86 4.21
CA TYR A 136 -25.30 2.83 3.29
C TYR A 136 -26.17 3.35 2.16
N THR A 137 -26.96 4.41 2.37
CA THR A 137 -27.78 5.03 1.33
C THR A 137 -27.04 6.12 0.56
N SER A 138 -25.74 6.31 0.79
CA SER A 138 -24.99 7.35 0.12
C SER A 138 -24.77 7.01 -1.37
N PRO A 139 -24.80 8.00 -2.28
CA PRO A 139 -24.47 7.80 -3.69
C PRO A 139 -23.08 7.18 -3.91
N MET A 140 -22.18 7.39 -2.95
CA MET A 140 -20.83 6.83 -2.97
C MET A 140 -20.84 5.31 -2.77
N THR A 141 -21.68 4.82 -1.86
CA THR A 141 -21.89 3.38 -1.63
C THR A 141 -22.43 2.72 -2.87
N ASP A 142 -23.48 3.30 -3.47
CA ASP A 142 -24.07 2.78 -4.71
C ASP A 142 -23.04 2.76 -5.85
N TRP A 143 -22.24 3.81 -5.98
CA TRP A 143 -21.18 3.90 -6.98
C TRP A 143 -20.08 2.84 -6.81
N LEU A 144 -19.73 2.52 -5.56
CA LEU A 144 -18.75 1.49 -5.19
C LEU A 144 -19.30 0.08 -5.38
N ILE A 145 -20.56 -0.17 -5.01
CA ILE A 145 -21.24 -1.45 -5.26
C ILE A 145 -21.29 -1.75 -6.76
N ALA A 146 -21.52 -0.73 -7.59
CA ALA A 146 -21.46 -0.86 -9.04
C ALA A 146 -20.04 -1.11 -9.60
N ARG A 147 -18.98 -0.89 -8.79
CA ARG A 147 -17.57 -0.97 -9.20
C ARG A 147 -16.72 -1.74 -8.19
N PRO A 148 -17.04 -3.02 -7.91
CA PRO A 148 -16.31 -3.83 -6.93
C PRO A 148 -14.84 -4.03 -7.31
N TYR A 149 -14.52 -3.90 -8.61
CA TYR A 149 -13.15 -3.99 -9.13
C TYR A 149 -12.20 -2.95 -8.54
N LEU A 150 -12.70 -1.81 -8.06
CA LEU A 150 -11.86 -0.78 -7.44
C LEU A 150 -11.16 -1.31 -6.20
N PHE A 151 -11.81 -2.21 -5.46
CA PHE A 151 -11.15 -2.89 -4.36
C PHE A 151 -10.04 -3.84 -4.86
N TYR A 152 -10.28 -4.55 -5.97
CA TYR A 152 -9.30 -5.49 -6.51
C TYR A 152 -8.04 -4.84 -7.09
N MET A 153 -8.12 -3.55 -7.48
CA MET A 153 -6.96 -2.78 -7.93
C MET A 153 -5.85 -2.72 -6.87
N TYR A 154 -6.20 -2.86 -5.59
CA TYR A 154 -5.23 -2.90 -4.50
C TYR A 154 -4.37 -4.16 -4.55
N PHE A 155 -4.99 -5.33 -4.78
CA PHE A 155 -4.26 -6.58 -4.94
C PHE A 155 -3.36 -6.56 -6.18
N ILE A 156 -3.79 -5.89 -7.24
CA ILE A 156 -2.97 -5.70 -8.44
C ILE A 156 -1.72 -4.87 -8.09
N SER A 157 -1.89 -3.78 -7.32
CA SER A 157 -0.76 -2.98 -6.81
C SER A 157 0.21 -3.84 -5.99
N CYS A 158 -0.31 -4.63 -5.05
CA CYS A 158 0.50 -5.55 -4.23
C CYS A 158 1.24 -6.60 -5.07
N ALA A 159 0.59 -7.16 -6.10
CA ALA A 159 1.20 -8.15 -6.99
C ALA A 159 2.36 -7.55 -7.79
N ILE A 160 2.25 -6.30 -8.26
CA ILE A 160 3.35 -5.60 -8.93
C ILE A 160 4.52 -5.43 -7.96
N PHE A 161 4.26 -5.04 -6.72
CA PHE A 161 5.29 -4.95 -5.68
C PHE A 161 5.92 -6.30 -5.34
N ALA A 162 5.16 -7.41 -5.39
CA ALA A 162 5.71 -8.74 -5.20
C ALA A 162 6.77 -9.08 -6.25
N VAL A 163 6.51 -8.74 -7.52
CA VAL A 163 7.48 -8.94 -8.62
C VAL A 163 8.70 -8.04 -8.45
N LEU A 164 8.52 -6.76 -8.09
CA LEU A 164 9.62 -5.84 -7.81
C LEU A 164 10.47 -6.29 -6.61
N PHE A 165 9.84 -6.87 -5.59
CA PHE A 165 10.51 -7.45 -4.44
C PHE A 165 11.32 -8.69 -4.83
N ALA A 166 10.72 -9.64 -5.57
CA ALA A 166 11.40 -10.85 -6.01
C ALA A 166 12.63 -10.55 -6.87
N THR A 167 12.51 -9.62 -7.82
CA THR A 167 13.64 -9.17 -8.65
C THR A 167 14.72 -8.45 -7.83
N THR A 168 14.32 -7.69 -6.80
CA THR A 168 15.25 -7.05 -5.86
C THR A 168 16.06 -8.07 -5.06
N ILE A 169 15.40 -9.11 -4.53
CA ILE A 169 16.06 -10.20 -3.81
C ILE A 169 16.97 -10.99 -4.74
N TYR A 170 16.48 -11.39 -5.91
CA TYR A 170 17.26 -12.16 -6.89
C TYR A 170 18.57 -11.45 -7.24
N THR A 171 18.51 -10.16 -7.57
CA THR A 171 19.71 -9.38 -7.90
C THR A 171 20.64 -9.21 -6.69
N PHE A 172 20.09 -9.13 -5.47
CA PHE A 172 20.90 -9.07 -4.26
C PHE A 172 21.67 -10.38 -4.02
N ILE A 173 20.98 -11.52 -4.06
CA ILE A 173 21.57 -12.86 -3.87
C ILE A 173 22.63 -13.13 -4.93
N LYS A 174 22.34 -12.82 -6.20
CA LYS A 174 23.30 -12.97 -7.31
C LYS A 174 24.58 -12.17 -7.06
N SER A 175 24.45 -10.90 -6.63
CA SER A 175 25.62 -10.05 -6.34
C SER A 175 26.50 -10.57 -5.19
N MET A 176 25.92 -11.31 -4.24
CA MET A 176 26.65 -11.95 -3.15
C MET A 176 27.33 -13.25 -3.59
N THR A 177 26.69 -13.99 -4.50
CA THR A 177 27.22 -15.25 -5.05
C THR A 177 28.40 -14.99 -5.99
N ASP A 178 28.31 -13.98 -6.84
CA ASP A 178 29.39 -13.61 -7.77
C ASP A 178 30.64 -13.13 -7.01
N LYS A 179 30.48 -12.47 -5.86
CA LYS A 179 31.59 -12.08 -4.98
C LYS A 179 32.28 -13.23 -4.25
N LYS A 180 31.62 -14.38 -4.08
CA LYS A 180 32.24 -15.58 -3.48
C LYS A 180 33.08 -16.38 -4.48
N LYS A 181 32.98 -16.09 -5.78
CA LYS A 181 33.72 -16.76 -6.86
C LYS A 181 35.00 -16.02 -7.30
N MET A 182 35.26 -14.84 -6.74
CA MET A 182 36.52 -14.10 -6.86
C MET A 182 37.32 -14.24 -5.57
#